data_AF-A0A074K0G5-F1
#
_entry.id   AF-A0A074K0G5-F1
#
_cell.length_a   1.000
_cell.length_b   1.000
_cell.length_c   1.000
_cell.angle_alpha   90.00
_cell.angle_beta   90.00
_cell.angle_gamma   90.00
#
_symmetry.space_group_name_H-M   'P 1'
#
loop_
_entity.id
_entity.type
_entity.pdbx_description
1 polymer ?
#
loop_
_entity_poly.entity_id
_entity_poly.type
_entity_poly.pdbx_seq_one_letter_code
_entity_poly.pdbx_strand_id
1 'polypeptide(L)' 'MEAEFCVEVLQDAIARYGKPEIMNSDQGSQVAGFEWTKALSRDDVKL' A
#
# COMPACT_ATOMS: atom_id res chain seq x y z
N MET A 1 -2.34 4.24 14.82
CA MET A 1 -2.57 4.50 13.37
C MET A 1 -2.60 3.14 12.77
N GLU A 2 -3.79 2.73 12.32
CA GLU A 2 -4.06 1.32 11.99
C GLU A 2 -3.73 1.07 10.52
N ALA A 3 -3.15 -0.09 10.21
CA ALA A 3 -2.73 -0.47 8.86
C ALA A 3 -3.88 -0.44 7.83
N GLU A 4 -5.11 -0.61 8.30
CA GLU A 4 -6.34 -0.53 7.50
C GLU A 4 -6.53 0.85 6.85
N PHE A 5 -6.24 1.93 7.57
CA PHE A 5 -6.30 3.29 7.02
C PHE A 5 -5.29 3.50 5.88
N CYS A 6 -4.06 2.97 6.04
CA CYS A 6 -3.06 3.07 4.99
C CYS A 6 -3.49 2.32 3.72
N VAL A 7 -4.13 1.16 3.86
CA VAL A 7 -4.65 0.37 2.72
C VAL A 7 -5.75 1.13 1.99
N GLU A 8 -6.68 1.76 2.70
CA GLU A 8 -7.74 2.58 2.09
C GLU A 8 -7.15 3.74 1.27
N VAL A 9 -6.17 4.46 1.84
CA VAL A 9 -5.50 5.57 1.16
C VAL A 9 -4.74 5.09 -0.09
N LEU A 10 -4.07 3.93 -0.02
CA LEU A 10 -3.39 3.34 -1.16
C LEU A 10 -4.38 2.99 -2.28
N GLN A 11 -5.52 2.40 -1.95
CA GLN A 11 -6.54 2.04 -2.93
C GLN A 11 -7.16 3.28 -3.61
N ASP A 12 -7.46 4.32 -2.84
CA ASP A 12 -7.96 5.59 -3.38
C ASP A 12 -6.91 6.26 -4.29
N ALA A 13 -5.63 6.23 -3.91
CA ALA A 13 -4.55 6.75 -4.75
C ALA A 13 -4.39 5.98 -6.07
N ILE A 14 -4.42 4.64 -6.03
CA ILE A 14 -4.37 3.81 -7.24
C ILE A 14 -5.57 4.09 -8.15
N ALA A 15 -6.77 4.24 -7.58
CA ALA A 15 -7.97 4.55 -8.34
C ALA A 15 -7.90 5.92 -9.04
N ARG A 16 -7.30 6.93 -8.39
CA ARG A 16 -7.21 8.30 -8.91
C ARG A 16 -6.05 8.52 -9.89
N TYR A 17 -4.90 7.89 -9.63
CA TYR A 17 -3.65 8.21 -10.31
C TYR A 17 -3.06 7.04 -11.09
N GLY A 18 -3.70 5.87 -11.01
CA GLY A 18 -3.19 4.63 -11.57
C GLY A 18 -2.20 3.93 -10.64
N LYS A 19 -1.89 2.68 -11.00
CA LYS A 19 -0.99 1.81 -10.25
C LYS A 19 0.47 2.31 -10.38
N PRO A 20 1.18 2.56 -9.27
CA PRO A 20 2.60 2.85 -9.31
C PRO A 20 3.42 1.58 -9.62
N GLU A 21 4.57 1.73 -10.30
CA GLU A 21 5.48 0.60 -10.53
C GLU A 21 6.27 0.23 -9.26
N ILE A 22 6.58 1.22 -8.41
CA ILE A 22 7.37 1.07 -7.17
C ILE A 22 6.70 1.90 -6.07
N MET A 23 6.47 1.30 -4.91
CA MET A 23 5.94 1.98 -3.72
C MET A 23 6.95 1.92 -2.58
N ASN A 24 7.69 3.01 -2.39
CA ASN A 24 8.58 3.16 -1.25
C ASN A 24 7.79 3.67 -0.04
N SER A 25 7.80 2.94 1.07
CA SER A 25 7.38 3.46 2.38
C SER A 25 8.55 3.41 3.36
N ASP A 26 8.69 4.46 4.15
CA ASP A 26 9.48 4.44 5.37
C ASP A 26 8.89 3.37 6.31
N GLN A 27 9.62 2.28 6.52
CA GLN A 27 9.15 1.09 7.25
C GLN A 27 8.89 1.37 8.74
N GLY A 28 7.79 2.07 9.03
CA GLY A 28 7.12 2.06 10.31
C GLY A 28 6.23 0.82 10.46
N SER A 29 5.93 0.42 11.69
CA SER A 29 5.10 -0.76 12.01
C SER A 29 3.72 -0.77 11.32
N GLN A 30 3.26 0.38 10.82
CA GLN A 30 1.98 0.59 10.12
C GLN A 30 1.99 0.12 8.66
N VAL A 31 3.15 0.13 8.00
CA VAL A 31 3.36 -0.26 6.59
C VAL A 31 4.14 -1.57 6.45
N ALA A 32 4.49 -2.19 7.59
CA ALA A 32 5.14 -3.51 7.66
C ALA A 32 4.13 -4.66 7.95
N GLY A 33 2.83 -4.37 7.98
CA GLY A 33 1.78 -5.35 8.29
C GLY A 33 1.42 -6.26 7.11
N PHE A 34 0.97 -7.48 7.40
CA PHE A 34 0.57 -8.49 6.40
C PHE A 34 -0.46 -7.97 5.38
N GLU A 35 -1.43 -7.17 5.84
CA GLU A 35 -2.48 -6.60 4.97
C GLU A 35 -1.92 -5.58 3.95
N TRP A 36 -0.86 -4.84 4.29
CA TRP A 36 -0.20 -3.90 3.39
C TRP A 36 0.53 -4.63 2.25
N THR A 37 1.37 -5.60 2.60
CA THR A 37 2.10 -6.42 1.61
C THR A 37 1.15 -7.19 0.69
N LYS A 38 0.02 -7.64 1.24
CA LYS A 38 -1.04 -8.33 0.46
C LYS A 38 -1.74 -7.38 -0.51
N ALA A 39 -2.02 -6.15 -0.10
CA ALA A 39 -2.60 -5.13 -0.98
C ALA A 39 -1.67 -4.80 -2.16
N LEU A 40 -0.39 -4.60 -1.90
CA LEU A 40 0.61 -4.36 -2.95
C LEU A 40 0.76 -5.54 -3.91
N SER A 41 0.79 -6.77 -3.38
CA SER A 41 0.90 -7.98 -4.20
C SER A 41 -0.31 -8.20 -5.10
N ARG A 42 -1.52 -7.90 -4.61
CA ARG A 42 -2.76 -7.98 -5.40
C ARG A 42 -2.71 -7.06 -6.61
N ASP A 43 -2.18 -5.87 -6.40
CA ASP A 43 -2.12 -4.85 -7.44
C ASP A 43 -0.81 -4.94 -8.24
N ASP A 44 0.01 -5.99 -8.03
CA ASP A 44 1.30 -6.26 -8.68
C ASP A 44 2.27 -5.05 -8.59
N VAL A 45 2.24 -4.37 -7.44
CA VAL A 45 3.12 -3.25 -7.10
C VAL A 45 4.33 -3.82 -6.38
N LYS A 46 5.53 -3.41 -6.83
CA LYS A 46 6.78 -3.80 -6.18
C LYS A 46 7.05 -2.90 -4.98
N LEU A 47 7.50 -3.50 -3.89
CA LEU A 47 8.13 -2.81 -2.76
C LEU A 47 9.49 -2.27 -3.18
#